data_AF-A0A2G9F1R8-F1
#
_entry.id   AF-A0A2G9F1R8-F1
#
_cell.length_a   1.000
_cell.length_b   1.000
_cell.length_c   1.000
_cell.angle_alpha   90.00
_cell.angle_beta   90.00
_cell.angle_gamma   90.00
#
_symmetry.space_group_name_H-M   'P 1'
#
loop_
_entity.id
_entity.type
_entity.pdbx_description
1 polymer ?
#
loop_
_entity_poly.entity_id
_entity_poly.type
_entity_poly.pdbx_seq_one_letter_code
_entity_poly.pdbx_strand_id
1 'polypeptide(L)' 'SEKGLESLGRPTNDYFKNQYSKNDKVIGIVSDGKDYSNVDFGEHVGDDPMAAPLFLNPVTVAITSIAIIGLYFCSTRDKG' A
#
# COMPACT_ATOMS: atom_id res chain seq x y z
N SER A 1 -38.35 -0.39 -14.39
CA SER A 1 -37.92 0.98 -14.68
C SER A 1 -36.83 1.34 -13.69
N GLU A 2 -35.65 1.70 -14.20
CA GLU A 2 -34.34 1.64 -13.55
C GLU A 2 -34.15 2.68 -12.44
N LYS A 3 -34.77 2.45 -11.28
CA LYS A 3 -34.45 3.14 -10.02
C LYS A 3 -33.10 2.66 -9.48
N GLY A 4 -32.02 3.14 -10.09
CA GLY A 4 -30.66 2.78 -9.68
C GLY A 4 -29.54 3.57 -10.37
N LEU A 5 -29.84 4.21 -11.50
CA LEU A 5 -28.85 4.98 -12.26
C LEU A 5 -28.94 6.50 -12.04
N GLU A 6 -30.01 6.96 -11.40
CA GLU A 6 -30.30 8.38 -11.12
C GLU A 6 -29.62 8.91 -9.84
N SER A 7 -29.09 8.02 -8.98
CA SER A 7 -28.36 8.36 -7.75
C SER A 7 -26.84 8.22 -7.87
N LEU A 8 -26.32 7.80 -9.02
CA LEU A 8 -24.96 8.17 -9.39
C LEU A 8 -25.06 9.56 -10.01
N GLY A 9 -25.49 10.52 -9.20
CA GLY A 9 -25.48 11.92 -9.56
C GLY A 9 -24.11 12.17 -10.13
N ARG A 10 -24.03 12.44 -11.45
CA ARG A 10 -22.80 12.87 -12.11
C ARG A 10 -22.16 13.82 -11.12
N PRO A 11 -20.90 13.60 -10.67
CA PRO A 11 -20.27 14.50 -9.72
C PRO A 11 -20.29 15.88 -10.37
N THR A 12 -21.36 16.60 -10.09
CA THR A 12 -21.66 17.90 -10.67
C THR A 12 -21.08 18.80 -9.63
N ASN A 13 -19.75 18.71 -9.55
CA ASN A 13 -18.98 19.55 -8.69
C ASN A 13 -19.09 20.95 -9.30
N ASP A 14 -20.15 21.64 -8.90
CA ASP A 14 -20.49 22.98 -9.36
C ASP A 14 -19.37 23.97 -9.04
N TYR A 15 -18.52 23.65 -8.06
CA TYR A 15 -17.31 24.41 -7.76
C TYR A 15 -16.35 24.43 -8.96
N PHE A 16 -16.01 23.27 -9.54
CA PHE A 16 -15.13 23.22 -10.71
C PHE A 16 -15.80 23.77 -11.97
N LYS A 17 -17.10 23.51 -12.13
CA LYS A 17 -17.86 24.08 -13.25
C LYS A 17 -17.89 25.60 -13.15
N ASN A 18 -18.35 26.22 -12.07
CA ASN A 18 -18.34 27.70 -12.00
C ASN A 18 -16.94 28.32 -12.06
N GLN A 19 -15.90 27.67 -11.54
CA GLN A 19 -14.54 28.22 -11.52
C GLN A 19 -13.75 28.03 -12.83
N TYR A 20 -14.08 27.01 -13.63
CA TYR A 20 -13.31 26.62 -14.82
C TYR A 20 -14.19 26.25 -16.05
N SER A 21 -15.52 26.45 -16.01
CA SER A 21 -16.49 26.19 -17.13
C SER A 21 -16.20 27.03 -18.38
N LYS A 22 -15.45 28.10 -18.20
CA LYS A 22 -15.09 29.03 -19.24
C LYS A 22 -13.73 28.65 -19.83
N ASN A 23 -13.73 28.22 -21.09
CA ASN A 23 -12.53 27.91 -21.90
C ASN A 23 -11.57 29.11 -22.06
N ASP A 24 -11.99 30.26 -21.56
CA ASP A 24 -11.30 31.55 -21.48
C ASP A 24 -10.35 31.66 -20.27
N LYS A 25 -10.35 30.67 -19.35
CA LYS A 25 -9.33 30.56 -18.30
C LYS A 25 -8.25 29.58 -18.77
N VAL A 26 -7.12 30.11 -19.24
CA VAL A 26 -5.91 29.31 -19.45
C VAL A 26 -5.58 28.64 -18.12
N ILE A 27 -5.77 27.33 -18.01
CA ILE A 27 -5.31 26.57 -16.85
C ILE A 27 -3.79 26.57 -16.97
N GLY A 28 -3.16 27.56 -16.34
CA GLY A 28 -1.72 27.62 -16.23
C GLY A 28 -1.27 26.37 -15.49
N ILE A 29 -0.65 25.43 -16.20
CA ILE A 29 0.05 24.33 -15.56
C ILE A 29 1.28 24.97 -14.92
N VAL A 30 1.14 25.37 -13.66
CA VAL A 30 2.26 25.83 -12.85
C VAL A 30 3.00 24.57 -12.42
N SER A 31 4.08 24.25 -13.12
CA SER A 31 5.07 23.32 -12.62
C SER A 31 5.86 24.03 -11.52
N ASP A 32 6.02 23.39 -10.38
CA ASP A 32 6.92 23.83 -9.31
C ASP A 32 8.40 23.62 -9.67
N GLY A 33 8.68 23.10 -10.87
CA GLY A 33 10.02 22.86 -11.41
C GLY A 33 10.79 21.76 -10.68
N LYS A 34 10.14 21.01 -9.78
CA LYS A 34 10.79 19.96 -9.02
C LYS A 34 10.83 18.67 -9.81
N ASP A 35 12.00 18.06 -9.82
CA ASP A 35 12.20 16.73 -10.38
C ASP A 35 11.72 15.69 -9.37
N TYR A 36 10.58 15.09 -9.68
CA TYR A 36 9.94 14.06 -8.87
C TYR A 36 10.18 12.66 -9.41
N SER A 37 11.06 12.49 -10.41
CA SER A 37 11.31 11.18 -11.03
C SER A 37 11.84 10.14 -10.03
N ASN A 38 12.56 10.61 -9.02
CA ASN A 38 13.20 9.79 -7.99
C ASN A 38 12.67 10.12 -6.59
N VAL A 39 11.52 10.80 -6.51
CA VAL A 39 10.91 11.05 -5.21
C VAL A 39 10.12 9.81 -4.83
N ASP A 40 10.53 9.26 -3.70
CA ASP A 40 9.83 8.16 -3.05
C ASP A 40 8.56 8.70 -2.41
N PHE A 41 7.44 8.42 -3.07
CA PHE A 41 6.11 8.82 -2.64
C PHE A 41 5.37 7.62 -2.09
N GLY A 42 5.08 7.66 -0.80
CA GLY A 42 4.30 6.65 -0.11
C GLY A 42 4.96 6.21 1.18
N GLU A 43 4.21 5.53 2.02
CA GLU A 43 4.78 4.72 3.08
C GLU A 43 5.13 3.36 2.48
N HIS A 44 6.35 2.88 2.68
CA HIS A 44 6.84 1.57 2.23
C HIS A 44 6.21 0.40 3.02
N VAL A 45 4.87 0.31 3.01
CA VAL A 45 4.14 -0.72 3.76
C VAL A 45 4.41 -2.08 3.12
N GLY A 46 5.26 -2.88 3.77
CA GLY A 46 5.59 -4.25 3.36
C GLY A 46 7.01 -4.45 2.81
N ASP A 47 7.81 -3.38 2.67
CA ASP A 47 9.21 -3.48 2.23
C ASP A 47 10.12 -4.07 3.30
N ASP A 48 9.69 -4.03 4.56
CA ASP A 48 10.26 -4.81 5.65
C ASP A 48 9.52 -6.16 5.75
N PRO A 49 10.03 -7.24 5.13
CA PRO A 49 9.46 -8.57 5.31
C PRO A 49 9.56 -9.04 6.77
N MET A 50 10.32 -8.33 7.62
CA MET A 50 10.66 -8.71 8.98
C MET A 50 9.97 -7.90 10.08
N ALA A 51 8.98 -7.07 9.76
CA ALA A 51 8.12 -6.42 10.75
C ALA A 51 7.17 -7.39 11.48
N ALA A 52 7.27 -8.70 11.24
CA ALA A 52 6.50 -9.68 11.98
C ALA A 52 7.05 -9.79 13.42
N PRO A 53 6.23 -9.62 14.47
CA PRO A 53 6.67 -9.67 15.88
C PRO A 53 7.26 -11.04 16.29
N LEU A 54 7.22 -12.04 15.40
CA LEU A 54 7.76 -13.37 15.62
C LEU A 54 9.26 -13.40 15.96
N PHE A 55 10.05 -12.44 15.48
CA PHE A 55 11.51 -12.43 15.67
C PHE A 55 12.01 -11.43 16.72
N LEU A 56 11.13 -10.56 17.22
CA LEU A 56 11.47 -9.56 18.24
C LEU A 56 11.06 -10.02 19.65
N ASN A 57 10.11 -10.95 19.76
CA ASN A 57 9.72 -11.51 21.04
C ASN A 57 10.67 -12.66 21.44
N PRO A 58 11.39 -12.56 22.57
CA PRO A 58 12.32 -13.60 23.00
C PRO A 58 11.64 -14.97 23.21
N VAL A 59 10.36 -14.99 23.60
CA VAL A 59 9.58 -16.23 23.76
C VAL A 59 9.31 -16.89 22.40
N THR A 60 8.94 -16.10 21.39
CA THR A 60 8.65 -16.63 20.05
C THR A 60 9.92 -17.10 19.34
N VAL A 61 11.04 -16.37 19.52
CA VAL A 61 12.36 -16.78 19.02
C VAL A 61 12.78 -18.13 19.64
N ALA A 62 12.59 -18.32 20.95
CA ALA A 62 12.93 -19.57 21.61
C ALA A 62 12.09 -20.76 21.09
N ILE A 63 10.77 -20.58 20.92
CA ILE A 63 9.89 -21.66 20.46
C ILE A 63 10.19 -22.03 19.00
N THR A 64 10.35 -21.03 18.12
CA THR A 64 10.62 -21.27 16.69
C THR A 64 11.98 -21.93 16.46
N SER A 65 13.02 -21.51 17.17
CA SER A 65 14.35 -22.13 17.09
C SER A 65 14.35 -23.59 17.56
N ILE A 66 13.66 -23.91 18.67
CA ILE A 66 13.49 -25.30 19.12
C ILE A 66 12.75 -26.14 18.08
N ALA A 67 11.66 -25.62 17.49
CA ALA A 67 10.89 -26.32 16.48
C ALA A 67 11.71 -26.61 15.21
N ILE A 68 12.49 -25.63 14.73
CA ILE A 68 13.38 -25.80 13.56
C ILE A 68 14.45 -26.86 13.82
N ILE A 69 15.10 -26.82 14.99
CA ILE A 69 16.12 -27.80 15.39
C ILE A 69 15.49 -29.20 15.50
N GLY A 70 14.32 -29.32 16.12
CA GLY A 70 13.60 -30.59 16.24
C GLY A 70 13.23 -31.20 14.88
N LEU A 71 12.74 -30.39 13.95
CA LEU A 71 12.43 -30.82 12.57
C LEU A 71 13.69 -31.26 11.82
N TYR A 72 14.79 -30.54 11.99
CA TYR A 72 16.07 -30.89 11.38
C TYR A 72 16.55 -32.27 11.84
N PHE A 73 16.57 -32.52 13.16
CA PHE A 73 16.96 -33.81 13.72
C PHE A 73 15.99 -34.95 13.34
N CYS A 74 14.70 -34.66 13.23
CA CYS A 74 13.70 -35.62 12.76
C CYS A 74 13.98 -36.03 11.31
N SER A 75 14.18 -35.03 10.42
CA SER A 75 14.44 -35.26 9.00
C SER A 75 15.75 -36.00 8.74
N THR A 76 16.78 -35.80 9.56
CA THR A 76 18.04 -36.55 9.43
C THR A 76 17.95 -37.99 9.91
N ARG A 77 17.07 -38.30 10.87
CA ARG A 77 16.90 -39.68 11.37
C ARG A 77 16.12 -40.58 10.41
N ASP A 78 15.16 -40.02 9.67
CA ASP A 78 14.40 -40.79 8.67
C ASP A 78 15.22 -41.11 7.40
N LYS A 79 16.40 -40.50 7.23
CA LYS A 79 17.28 -40.72 6.07
C LYS A 79 18.47 -41.64 6.34
N GLY A 80 18.61 -42.13 7.58
CA GLY A 80 19.70 -43.02 8.03
C GLY A 80 19.32 -44.49 8.06
#